data_AF-A0A3D0C482-F1
#
_entry.id   AF-A0A3D0C482-F1
#
_cell.length_a   1.000
_cell.length_b   1.000
_cell.length_c   1.000
_cell.angle_alpha   90.00
_cell.angle_beta   90.00
_cell.angle_gamma   90.00
#
_symmetry.space_group_name_H-M   'P 1'
#
loop_
_entity.id
_entity.type
_entity.pdbx_description
1 polymer ?
#
loop_
_entity_poly.entity_id
_entity_poly.type
_entity_poly.pdbx_seq_one_letter_code
_entity_poly.pdbx_strand_id
1 'polypeptide(L)' 'SDLDGIGNNADPDDDGDGVLDVYDQFPLDPLETIDTDLDGIGNNADIDDDGDGVNDGSDAFPLDFNVNADLDA' A
#
# COMPACT_ATOMS: atom_id res chain seq x y z
N SER A 1 -1.92 9.82 13.93
CA SER A 1 -2.02 9.68 15.40
C SER A 1 -3.23 8.84 15.71
N ASP A 2 -2.96 7.69 16.29
CA ASP A 2 -3.90 6.64 16.71
C ASP A 2 -4.62 6.94 18.04
N LEU A 3 -4.21 8.02 18.72
CA LEU A 3 -4.72 8.50 20.01
C LEU A 3 -4.38 7.59 21.20
N ASP A 4 -3.27 6.85 21.17
CA ASP A 4 -2.81 6.03 22.29
C ASP A 4 -2.15 6.83 23.44
N GLY A 5 -1.83 8.10 23.19
CA GLY A 5 -1.21 9.02 24.14
C GLY A 5 0.30 9.21 23.97
N ILE A 6 0.90 8.55 22.98
CA ILE A 6 2.23 8.81 22.45
C ILE A 6 2.08 9.80 21.29
N GLY A 7 2.98 10.77 21.22
CA GLY A 7 2.99 11.71 20.10
C GLY A 7 3.79 11.10 18.94
N ASN A 8 3.35 11.35 17.70
CA ASN A 8 3.96 10.78 16.50
C ASN A 8 5.49 10.92 16.40
N ASN A 9 6.06 11.95 17.04
CA ASN A 9 7.51 12.12 17.09
C ASN A 9 8.25 11.08 17.95
N ALA A 10 7.54 10.19 18.64
CA ALA A 10 8.05 9.17 19.55
C ALA A 10 7.28 7.84 19.46
N ASP A 11 6.21 7.81 18.67
CA ASP A 11 5.42 6.62 18.35
C ASP A 11 6.09 5.88 17.19
N PRO A 12 6.30 4.56 17.25
CA PRO A 12 6.79 3.82 16.11
C PRO A 12 5.70 3.30 15.16
N ASP A 13 4.42 3.51 15.48
CA ASP A 13 3.23 3.10 14.72
C ASP A 13 2.18 4.22 14.81
N ASP A 14 2.37 5.24 13.99
CA ASP A 14 1.73 6.56 14.11
C ASP A 14 0.20 6.56 13.91
N ASP A 15 -0.36 5.50 13.33
CA ASP A 15 -1.80 5.34 13.09
C ASP A 15 -2.41 4.06 13.66
N GLY A 16 -1.59 3.17 14.22
CA GLY A 16 -2.02 2.06 15.05
C GLY A 16 -2.58 0.90 14.24
N ASP A 17 -2.20 0.77 12.97
CA ASP A 17 -2.64 -0.31 12.10
C ASP A 17 -1.80 -1.60 12.23
N GLY A 18 -0.69 -1.51 12.96
CA GLY A 18 0.21 -2.62 13.26
C GLY A 18 1.43 -2.71 12.34
N VAL A 19 1.61 -1.79 11.39
CA VAL A 19 2.83 -1.63 10.61
C VAL A 19 3.65 -0.48 11.20
N LEU A 20 4.95 -0.71 11.41
CA LEU A 20 5.81 0.34 11.95
C LEU A 20 6.04 1.43 10.89
N ASP A 21 6.13 2.71 11.28
CA ASP A 21 6.34 3.86 10.39
C ASP A 21 7.50 3.69 9.39
N VAL A 22 8.50 2.88 9.75
CA VAL A 22 9.68 2.62 8.91
C VAL A 22 9.42 1.64 7.77
N TYR A 23 8.30 0.93 7.81
CA TYR A 23 7.82 -0.04 6.82
C TYR A 23 6.47 0.35 6.22
N ASP A 24 5.83 1.37 6.80
CA ASP A 24 4.57 1.91 6.34
C ASP A 24 4.81 3.08 5.38
N GLN A 25 4.25 2.98 4.18
CA GLN A 25 4.33 4.05 3.19
C GLN A 25 3.36 5.21 3.47
N PHE A 26 2.31 4.96 4.27
CA PHE A 26 1.29 5.92 4.68
C PHE A 26 1.14 5.93 6.21
N PRO A 27 2.16 6.34 6.98
CA PRO A 27 2.22 6.24 8.45
C PRO A 27 1.16 7.06 9.22
N LEU A 28 0.23 7.71 8.54
CA LEU A 28 -0.85 8.49 9.16
C LEU A 28 -2.23 8.04 8.69
N ASP A 29 -2.31 7.01 7.86
CA ASP A 29 -3.54 6.47 7.31
C ASP A 29 -3.66 4.97 7.63
N PRO A 30 -4.42 4.61 8.68
CA PRO A 30 -4.50 3.22 9.16
C PRO A 30 -5.24 2.27 8.20
N LEU A 31 -5.59 2.75 7.01
CA LEU A 31 -6.21 2.00 5.94
C LEU A 31 -5.24 1.73 4.80
N GLU A 32 -4.01 2.24 4.80
CA GLU A 32 -3.05 2.09 3.72
C GLU A 32 -1.66 1.84 4.27
N THR A 33 -0.95 0.83 3.77
CA THR A 33 0.43 0.52 4.23
C THR A 33 1.42 0.30 3.11
N ILE A 34 0.92 0.04 1.90
CA ILE A 34 1.69 -0.39 0.74
C ILE A 34 1.33 0.53 -0.42
N ASP A 35 2.35 0.93 -1.17
CA ASP A 35 2.30 1.64 -2.45
C ASP A 35 3.26 0.88 -3.38
N THR A 36 2.71 0.00 -4.22
CA THR A 36 3.52 -0.98 -4.96
C THR A 36 4.23 -0.33 -6.15
N ASP A 37 3.63 0.67 -6.80
CA ASP A 37 4.19 1.39 -7.94
C ASP A 37 4.87 2.72 -7.58
N LEU A 38 4.70 3.18 -6.32
CA LEU A 38 5.27 4.40 -5.75
C LEU A 38 4.70 5.69 -6.35
N ASP A 39 3.43 5.69 -6.76
CA ASP A 39 2.74 6.88 -7.28
C ASP A 39 2.17 7.80 -6.18
N GLY A 40 2.14 7.32 -4.93
CA GLY A 40 1.63 8.03 -3.76
C GLY A 40 0.15 7.78 -3.44
N ILE A 41 -0.48 6.81 -4.09
CA ILE A 41 -1.81 6.28 -3.78
C ILE A 41 -1.61 4.88 -3.18
N GLY A 42 -2.22 4.60 -2.03
CA GLY A 42 -2.07 3.29 -1.41
C GLY A 42 -2.86 2.23 -2.16
N ASN A 43 -2.37 0.98 -2.11
CA ASN A 43 -2.95 -0.15 -2.83
C ASN A 43 -4.46 -0.39 -2.54
N ASN A 44 -5.02 0.06 -1.40
CA ASN A 44 -6.47 -0.09 -1.19
C ASN A 44 -7.30 0.96 -1.94
N ALA A 45 -6.70 2.08 -2.36
CA ALA A 45 -7.32 3.17 -3.10
C ALA A 45 -6.89 3.24 -4.58
N ASP A 46 -5.72 2.70 -4.91
CA ASP A 46 -5.25 2.56 -6.28
C ASP A 46 -6.06 1.49 -7.03
N ILE A 47 -6.13 1.61 -8.35
CA ILE A 47 -6.85 0.70 -9.24
C ILE A 47 -5.91 -0.05 -10.19
N ASP A 48 -4.61 0.25 -10.15
CA ASP A 48 -3.53 -0.24 -11.00
C ASP A 48 -2.25 -0.35 -10.13
N ASP A 49 -2.31 -1.22 -9.11
CA ASP A 49 -1.38 -1.29 -7.98
C ASP A 49 0.10 -1.40 -8.39
N ASP A 50 0.42 -1.98 -9.55
CA ASP A 50 1.78 -2.10 -10.04
C ASP A 50 2.16 -1.10 -11.16
N GLY A 51 1.21 -0.30 -11.61
CA GLY A 51 1.40 0.75 -12.61
C GLY A 51 1.73 0.23 -14.01
N ASP A 52 1.41 -1.03 -14.34
CA ASP A 52 1.66 -1.59 -15.68
C ASP A 52 0.68 -1.09 -16.75
N GLY A 53 -0.41 -0.43 -16.32
CA GLY A 53 -1.45 0.14 -17.16
C GLY A 53 -2.68 -0.78 -17.32
N VAL A 54 -2.79 -1.85 -16.54
CA VAL A 54 -3.92 -2.76 -16.50
C VAL A 54 -4.53 -2.78 -15.10
N ASN A 55 -5.76 -2.28 -14.98
CA ASN A 55 -6.43 -2.23 -13.68
C ASN A 55 -6.48 -3.60 -12.97
N ASP A 56 -6.32 -3.63 -11.64
CA ASP A 56 -6.20 -4.85 -10.83
C ASP A 56 -7.33 -5.86 -11.06
N GLY A 57 -8.55 -5.36 -11.25
CA GLY A 57 -9.73 -6.21 -11.50
C GLY A 57 -9.70 -6.94 -12.85
N SER A 58 -8.78 -6.57 -13.74
CA SER A 58 -8.50 -7.19 -15.04
C SER A 58 -7.11 -7.81 -15.11
N ASP A 59 -6.31 -7.69 -14.05
CA ASP A 59 -4.93 -8.18 -13.97
C ASP A 59 -4.88 -9.54 -13.23
N ALA A 60 -4.17 -10.51 -13.80
CA ALA A 60 -3.95 -11.81 -13.15
C ALA A 60 -2.90 -11.73 -12.02
N PHE A 61 -1.99 -10.77 -12.08
CA PHE A 61 -0.92 -10.50 -11.13
C PHE A 61 -0.84 -8.99 -10.83
N PRO A 62 -1.82 -8.41 -10.10
CA PRO A 62 -1.93 -6.96 -9.87
C PRO A 62 -0.77 -6.31 -9.10
N LEU A 63 0.28 -7.05 -8.73
CA LEU A 63 1.45 -6.55 -8.00
C LEU A 63 2.76 -6.82 -8.76
N ASP A 64 2.70 -7.26 -10.01
CA ASP A 64 3.86 -7.55 -10.85
C ASP A 64 3.78 -6.82 -12.18
N PHE A 65 4.44 -5.66 -12.20
CA PHE A 65 4.58 -4.77 -13.35
C PHE A 65 4.94 -5.43 -14.70
N ASN A 66 5.48 -6.66 -14.69
CA ASN A 66 5.91 -7.33 -15.91
C ASN A 66 4.87 -8.31 -16.49
N VAL A 67 3.80 -8.63 -15.75
CA VAL A 67 2.91 -9.74 -16.11
C VAL A 67 1.45 -9.42 -15.77
N ASN A 68 0.63 -9.11 -16.77
CA ASN A 68 -0.82 -8.94 -16.61
C ASN A 68 -1.68 -10.17 -16.95
N ALA A 69 -1.08 -11.24 -17.49
CA ALA A 69 -1.81 -12.40 -18.01
C ALA A 69 -1.23 -13.72 -17.53
N ASP A 70 -2.11 -14.63 -17.12
CA ASP A 70 -1.76 -16.03 -16.86
C ASP A 70 -1.48 -16.77 -18.18
N LEU A 71 -0.21 -17.12 -18.40
CA LEU A 71 0.26 -17.83 -19.60
C LEU A 71 0.33 -19.36 -19.39
N ASP A 72 -0.09 -19.88 -18.23
CA ASP A 72 0.06 -21.31 -17.89
C ASP A 72 -1.14 -22.22 -18.25
N ALA A 73 -2.15 -21.66 -18.93
CA ALA A 73 -3.39 -22.33 -19.35
C ALA A 73 -3.26 -23.46 -20.41
#